data_AF-A0A2V9WSQ4-F1
#
_entry.id   AF-A0A2V9WSQ4-F1
#
_cell.length_a   1.000
_cell.length_b   1.000
_cell.length_c   1.000
_cell.angle_alpha   90.00
_cell.angle_beta   90.00
_cell.angle_gamma   90.00
#
_symmetry.space_group_name_H-M   'P 1'
#
loop_
_entity.id
_entity.type
_entity.pdbx_description
1 polymer ?
#
loop_
_entity_poly.entity_id
_entity_poly.type
_entity_poly.pdbx_seq_one_letter_code
_entity_poly.pdbx_strand_id
1 'polypeptide(L)'
;MDNVSMLRDQNLIPLSRQHQHALALCVRIDRAIHAGELATGPWQAEIQQIYEQEIGTHFAAEEKELFPAALRCAELKPLVDELTAEHNALRDYFSRAGGRELRIEDLQAFSNKLSAHIRKEERQLFEQMQKLMRPEELAALGVALDEELKNASQTCALPAAATRLRAKTELSGP
;
A
#
# COMPACT_ATOMS: atom_id res chain seq x y z
N MET A 1 -29.96 17.67 0.35
CA MET A 1 -29.11 16.51 0.67
C MET A 1 -27.71 16.94 0.31
N ASP A 2 -27.01 17.46 1.30
CA ASP A 2 -25.74 18.15 1.12
C ASP A 2 -24.70 17.13 0.69
N ASN A 3 -24.36 17.16 -0.60
CA ASN A 3 -23.23 16.45 -1.16
C ASN A 3 -21.96 17.20 -0.74
N VAL A 4 -21.68 17.23 0.56
CA VAL A 4 -20.39 17.64 1.08
C VAL A 4 -19.45 16.51 0.67
N SER A 5 -18.79 16.68 -0.47
CA SER A 5 -17.56 15.96 -0.76
C SER A 5 -16.65 16.22 0.45
N MET A 6 -16.61 15.28 1.39
CA MET A 6 -15.76 15.42 2.57
C MET A 6 -14.35 15.49 2.03
N LEU A 7 -13.76 16.69 2.05
CA LEU A 7 -12.33 16.81 1.81
C LEU A 7 -11.65 15.89 2.81
N ARG A 8 -10.76 15.03 2.30
CA ARG A 8 -9.94 14.18 3.16
C ARG A 8 -9.21 15.08 4.14
N ASP A 9 -9.27 14.73 5.41
CA ASP A 9 -8.52 15.42 6.44
C ASP A 9 -7.03 15.44 6.04
N GLN A 10 -6.37 16.59 6.20
CA GLN A 10 -4.97 16.77 5.79
C GLN A 10 -4.04 15.73 6.42
N ASN A 11 -4.41 15.24 7.60
CA ASN A 11 -3.69 14.24 8.37
C ASN A 11 -3.71 12.84 7.74
N LEU A 12 -4.67 12.56 6.84
CA LEU A 12 -4.81 11.27 6.14
C LEU A 12 -4.34 11.35 4.68
N ILE A 13 -3.99 12.54 4.18
CA ILE A 13 -3.49 12.76 2.82
C ILE A 13 -2.23 11.93 2.51
N PRO A 14 -1.23 11.76 3.42
CA PRO A 14 -0.05 10.96 3.13
C PRO A 14 -0.39 9.52 2.74
N LEU A 15 -1.28 8.86 3.49
CA LEU A 15 -1.77 7.51 3.20
C LEU A 15 -2.54 7.49 1.87
N SER A 16 -3.46 8.44 1.66
CA SER A 16 -4.21 8.55 0.41
C SER A 16 -3.31 8.76 -0.82
N ARG A 17 -2.13 9.37 -0.71
CA ARG A 17 -1.17 9.47 -1.83
C ARG A 17 -0.60 8.10 -2.21
N GLN A 18 -0.19 7.31 -1.22
CA GLN A 18 0.30 5.95 -1.43
C GLN A 18 -0.81 5.03 -2.00
N HIS A 19 -2.06 5.22 -1.57
CA HIS A 19 -3.23 4.57 -2.17
C HIS A 19 -3.35 4.85 -3.67
N GLN A 20 -3.15 6.10 -4.11
CA GLN A 20 -3.23 6.42 -5.54
C GLN A 20 -2.17 5.68 -6.36
N HIS A 21 -0.95 5.53 -5.85
CA HIS A 21 0.10 4.75 -6.52
C HIS A 21 -0.27 3.27 -6.62
N ALA A 22 -0.74 2.67 -5.52
CA ALA A 22 -1.19 1.28 -5.50
C ALA A 22 -2.39 1.04 -6.42
N LEU A 23 -3.35 1.97 -6.48
CA LEU A 23 -4.48 1.91 -7.41
C LEU A 23 -4.04 2.05 -8.87
N ALA A 24 -3.05 2.90 -9.16
CA ALA A 24 -2.50 3.03 -10.50
C ALA A 24 -1.84 1.72 -10.96
N LEU A 25 -1.16 1.00 -10.06
CA LEU A 25 -0.65 -0.34 -10.33
C LEU A 25 -1.78 -1.33 -10.65
N CYS A 26 -2.86 -1.34 -9.86
CA CYS A 26 -4.03 -2.21 -10.10
C CYS A 26 -4.62 -1.97 -11.50
N VAL A 27 -4.84 -0.71 -11.88
CA VAL A 27 -5.37 -0.34 -13.20
C VAL A 27 -4.44 -0.80 -14.34
N ARG A 28 -3.12 -0.71 -14.13
CA ARG A 28 -2.12 -1.14 -15.11
C ARG A 28 -2.11 -2.66 -15.28
N ILE A 29 -2.19 -3.42 -14.18
CA ILE A 29 -2.31 -4.88 -14.20
C ILE A 29 -3.59 -5.28 -14.94
N ASP A 30 -4.74 -4.72 -14.56
CA ASP A 30 -6.02 -5.05 -15.19
C ASP A 30 -5.99 -4.79 -16.70
N ARG A 31 -5.48 -3.64 -17.15
CA ARG A 31 -5.37 -3.31 -18.57
C ARG A 31 -4.50 -4.31 -19.32
N ALA A 32 -3.38 -4.70 -18.74
CA ALA A 32 -2.45 -5.61 -19.37
C ALA A 32 -3.02 -7.05 -19.44
N ILE A 33 -3.82 -7.46 -18.45
CA ILE A 33 -4.54 -8.74 -18.48
C ILE A 33 -5.57 -8.74 -19.61
N HIS A 34 -6.36 -7.66 -19.74
CA HIS A 34 -7.37 -7.53 -20.80
C HIS A 34 -6.75 -7.46 -22.21
N ALA A 35 -5.54 -6.93 -22.35
CA ALA A 35 -4.82 -6.88 -23.61
C ALA A 35 -4.28 -8.25 -24.07
N GLY A 36 -4.23 -9.25 -23.17
CA GLY A 36 -3.75 -10.60 -23.49
C GLY A 36 -2.23 -10.74 -23.65
N GLU A 37 -1.45 -9.67 -23.43
CA GLU A 37 0.01 -9.62 -23.60
C GLU A 37 0.77 -9.75 -22.26
N LEU A 38 0.28 -10.57 -21.33
CA LEU A 38 0.83 -10.59 -19.97
C LEU A 38 1.97 -11.60 -19.80
N ALA A 39 3.22 -11.12 -19.84
CA ALA A 39 4.31 -11.82 -19.15
C ALA A 39 4.19 -11.55 -17.64
N THR A 40 3.97 -12.58 -16.81
CA THR A 40 3.77 -12.39 -15.37
C THR A 40 5.03 -11.93 -14.63
N GLY A 41 6.22 -12.23 -15.15
CA GLY A 41 7.51 -11.92 -14.51
C GLY A 41 7.71 -10.43 -14.17
N PRO A 42 7.59 -9.51 -15.16
CA PRO A 42 7.69 -8.07 -14.91
C PRO A 42 6.71 -7.55 -13.85
N TRP A 43 5.44 -7.98 -13.90
CA TRP A 43 4.43 -7.55 -12.92
C TRP A 43 4.74 -8.04 -11.51
N GLN A 44 5.23 -9.27 -11.36
CA GLN A 44 5.64 -9.78 -10.05
C GLN A 44 6.83 -9.02 -9.47
N ALA A 45 7.80 -8.66 -10.31
CA ALA A 45 8.93 -7.82 -9.89
C ALA A 45 8.46 -6.43 -9.45
N GLU A 46 7.51 -5.82 -10.18
CA GLU A 46 6.95 -4.52 -9.84
C GLU A 46 6.10 -4.56 -8.56
N ILE A 47 5.27 -5.61 -8.39
CA ILE A 47 4.48 -5.85 -7.17
C ILE A 47 5.39 -5.99 -5.95
N GLN A 48 6.49 -6.74 -6.08
CA GLN A 48 7.47 -6.86 -5.02
C GLN A 48 8.13 -5.51 -4.71
N GLN A 49 8.54 -4.78 -5.75
CA GLN A 49 9.23 -3.50 -5.58
C GLN A 49 8.35 -2.45 -4.89
N ILE A 50 7.07 -2.31 -5.29
CA ILE A 50 6.17 -1.35 -4.65
C ILE A 50 5.88 -1.72 -3.19
N TYR A 51 5.90 -3.02 -2.86
CA TYR A 51 5.74 -3.48 -1.49
C TYR A 51 6.94 -3.09 -0.62
N GLU A 52 8.15 -3.32 -1.10
CA GLU A 52 9.39 -2.96 -0.40
C GLU A 52 9.55 -1.44 -0.25
N GLN A 53 9.06 -0.65 -1.21
CA GLN A 53 9.24 0.80 -1.23
C GLN A 53 8.14 1.56 -0.49
N GLU A 54 6.88 1.14 -0.64
CA GLU A 54 5.73 1.93 -0.19
C GLU A 54 4.75 1.11 0.65
N ILE A 55 4.18 0.02 0.12
CA ILE A 55 3.03 -0.65 0.74
C ILE A 55 3.39 -1.34 2.07
N GLY A 56 4.59 -1.90 2.21
CA GLY A 56 5.02 -2.52 3.47
C GLY A 56 5.08 -1.50 4.62
N THR A 57 5.68 -0.33 4.34
CA THR A 57 5.72 0.81 5.27
C THR A 57 4.32 1.36 5.57
N HIS A 58 3.47 1.43 4.54
CA HIS A 58 2.09 1.88 4.66
C HIS A 58 1.30 1.01 5.65
N PHE A 59 1.28 -0.32 5.46
CA PHE A 59 0.60 -1.23 6.38
C PHE A 59 1.17 -1.16 7.80
N ALA A 60 2.48 -0.97 7.95
CA ALA A 60 3.08 -0.81 9.28
C ALA A 60 2.60 0.45 9.99
N ALA A 61 2.50 1.58 9.28
CA ALA A 61 1.97 2.83 9.83
C ALA A 61 0.49 2.69 10.23
N GLU A 62 -0.30 2.00 9.41
CA GLU A 62 -1.71 1.77 9.71
C GLU A 62 -1.91 0.86 10.93
N GLU A 63 -1.19 -0.25 11.00
CA GLU A 63 -1.30 -1.20 12.11
C GLU A 63 -0.79 -0.64 13.43
N LYS A 64 0.18 0.27 13.38
CA LYS A 64 0.80 0.85 14.58
C LYS A 64 0.06 2.09 15.09
N GLU A 65 -0.47 2.93 14.21
CA GLU A 65 -1.05 4.22 14.58
C GLU A 65 -2.54 4.31 14.24
N LEU A 66 -2.93 4.01 12.99
CA LEU A 66 -4.30 4.19 12.49
C LEU A 66 -5.30 3.23 13.15
N PHE A 67 -5.02 1.92 13.11
CA PHE A 67 -5.91 0.90 13.63
C PHE A 67 -6.08 1.00 15.16
N PRO A 68 -5.02 1.22 15.97
CA PRO A 68 -5.19 1.48 17.39
C PRO A 68 -6.01 2.72 17.69
N ALA A 69 -5.86 3.79 16.91
CA ALA A 69 -6.70 4.98 17.05
C ALA A 69 -8.16 4.68 16.71
N ALA A 70 -8.43 3.95 15.63
CA ALA A 70 -9.77 3.54 15.24
C ALA A 70 -10.44 2.63 16.29
N LEU A 71 -9.68 1.72 16.92
CA LEU A 71 -10.18 0.82 17.97
C LEU A 71 -10.63 1.54 19.26
N ARG A 72 -10.29 2.82 19.42
CA ARG A 72 -10.85 3.66 20.49
C ARG A 72 -12.34 3.94 20.28
N CYS A 73 -12.83 3.80 19.06
CA CYS A 73 -14.24 3.84 18.69
C CYS A 73 -14.76 2.41 18.52
N ALA A 74 -15.60 1.94 19.43
CA ALA A 74 -16.07 0.55 19.43
C ALA A 74 -16.82 0.18 18.14
N GLU A 75 -17.47 1.15 17.46
CA GLU A 75 -18.16 0.90 16.18
C GLU A 75 -17.21 0.52 15.03
N LEU A 76 -15.94 0.91 15.11
CA LEU A 76 -14.95 0.63 14.07
C LEU A 76 -14.25 -0.72 14.23
N LYS A 77 -14.41 -1.38 15.39
CA LYS A 77 -13.71 -2.63 15.66
C LYS A 77 -13.92 -3.71 14.58
N PRO A 78 -15.15 -4.01 14.12
CA PRO A 78 -15.36 -5.03 13.09
C PRO A 78 -14.66 -4.68 11.77
N LEU A 79 -14.65 -3.39 11.42
CA LEU A 79 -14.00 -2.88 10.22
C LEU A 79 -12.47 -3.01 10.31
N VAL A 80 -11.88 -2.68 11.46
CA VAL A 80 -10.44 -2.83 11.71
C VAL A 80 -10.02 -4.31 11.68
N ASP A 81 -10.80 -5.21 12.28
CA ASP A 81 -10.52 -6.64 12.25
C ASP A 81 -10.53 -7.16 10.79
N GLU A 82 -11.49 -6.70 9.97
CA GLU A 82 -11.56 -7.04 8.55
C GLU A 82 -10.36 -6.52 7.75
N LEU A 83 -9.99 -5.25 7.93
CA LEU A 83 -8.83 -4.63 7.26
C LEU A 83 -7.52 -5.32 7.64
N THR A 84 -7.36 -5.69 8.92
CA THR A 84 -6.20 -6.44 9.41
C THR A 84 -6.10 -7.82 8.75
N ALA A 85 -7.23 -8.52 8.61
CA ALA A 85 -7.26 -9.79 7.87
C ALA A 85 -6.94 -9.57 6.38
N GLU A 86 -7.36 -8.45 5.80
CA GLU A 86 -7.03 -8.10 4.43
C GLU A 86 -5.54 -7.84 4.21
N HIS A 87 -4.87 -7.14 5.12
CA HIS A 87 -3.41 -6.94 5.12
C HIS A 87 -2.68 -8.28 5.07
N ASN A 88 -3.06 -9.22 5.94
CA ASN A 88 -2.42 -10.54 5.99
C ASN A 88 -2.56 -11.29 4.66
N ALA A 89 -3.75 -11.27 4.06
CA ALA A 89 -3.96 -11.89 2.77
C ALA A 89 -3.24 -11.14 1.62
N LEU A 90 -3.08 -9.82 1.68
CA LEU A 90 -2.29 -9.06 0.70
C LEU A 90 -0.79 -9.34 0.83
N ARG A 91 -0.27 -9.49 2.05
CA ARG A 91 1.11 -9.91 2.33
C ARG A 91 1.46 -11.26 1.71
N ASP A 92 0.52 -12.20 1.68
CA ASP A 92 0.70 -13.48 0.97
C ASP A 92 0.96 -13.26 -0.53
N TYR A 93 0.17 -12.41 -1.20
CA TYR A 93 0.40 -12.09 -2.61
C TYR A 93 1.77 -11.44 -2.84
N PHE A 94 2.19 -10.50 -1.99
CA PHE A 94 3.50 -9.86 -2.10
C PHE A 94 4.65 -10.86 -1.91
N SER A 95 4.52 -11.79 -0.94
CA SER A 95 5.49 -12.84 -0.71
C SER A 95 5.61 -13.79 -1.92
N ARG A 96 4.48 -14.26 -2.43
CA ARG A 96 4.41 -15.12 -3.63
C ARG A 96 4.93 -14.42 -4.89
N ALA A 97 4.70 -13.11 -5.02
CA ALA A 97 5.28 -12.31 -6.10
C ALA A 97 6.82 -12.29 -6.01
N GLY A 98 7.38 -12.19 -4.80
CA GLY A 98 8.82 -12.31 -4.54
C GLY A 98 9.39 -13.67 -4.94
N GLY A 99 8.63 -14.75 -4.70
CA GLY A 99 8.96 -16.11 -5.16
C GLY A 99 8.76 -16.38 -6.65
N ARG A 100 8.19 -15.41 -7.40
CA ARG A 100 7.78 -15.55 -8.81
C ARG A 100 6.71 -16.63 -9.04
N GLU A 101 5.81 -16.81 -8.06
CA GLU A 101 4.81 -17.88 -8.00
C GLU A 101 3.41 -17.46 -8.46
N LEU A 102 3.18 -16.18 -8.79
CA LEU A 102 1.88 -15.69 -9.23
C LEU A 102 1.59 -16.03 -10.70
N ARG A 103 0.40 -16.58 -10.92
CA ARG A 103 -0.19 -16.77 -12.25
C ARG A 103 -1.05 -15.55 -12.60
N ILE A 104 -1.53 -15.51 -13.85
CA ILE A 104 -2.39 -14.39 -14.34
C ILE A 104 -3.65 -14.24 -13.47
N GLU A 105 -4.29 -15.35 -13.08
CA GLU A 105 -5.46 -15.33 -12.19
C GLU A 105 -5.12 -14.76 -10.80
N ASP A 106 -3.93 -15.03 -10.28
CA ASP A 106 -3.48 -14.49 -9.00
C ASP A 106 -3.22 -12.97 -9.09
N LEU A 107 -2.67 -12.49 -10.21
CA LEU A 107 -2.47 -11.06 -10.46
C LEU A 107 -3.80 -10.30 -10.54
N GLN A 108 -4.81 -10.89 -11.19
CA GLN A 108 -6.15 -10.32 -11.23
C GLN A 108 -6.79 -10.29 -9.84
N ALA A 109 -6.67 -11.39 -9.09
CA ALA A 109 -7.20 -11.49 -7.73
C ALA A 109 -6.53 -10.47 -6.79
N PHE A 110 -5.20 -10.33 -6.89
CA PHE A 110 -4.42 -9.32 -6.18
C PHE A 110 -4.90 -7.90 -6.48
N SER A 111 -4.99 -7.54 -7.77
CA SER A 111 -5.45 -6.20 -8.21
C SER A 111 -6.83 -5.87 -7.65
N ASN A 112 -7.78 -6.81 -7.76
CA ASN A 112 -9.13 -6.64 -7.23
C ASN A 112 -9.13 -6.48 -5.71
N LYS A 113 -8.35 -7.31 -5.00
CA LYS A 113 -8.30 -7.30 -3.54
C LYS A 113 -7.66 -6.03 -2.99
N LEU A 114 -6.55 -5.59 -3.57
CA LEU A 114 -5.86 -4.36 -3.16
C LEU A 114 -6.73 -3.13 -3.43
N SER A 115 -7.37 -3.06 -4.60
CA SER A 115 -8.30 -1.97 -4.95
C SER A 115 -9.52 -1.92 -4.01
N ALA A 116 -10.09 -3.08 -3.68
CA ALA A 116 -11.22 -3.16 -2.75
C ALA A 116 -10.83 -2.74 -1.33
N HIS A 117 -9.66 -3.18 -0.86
CA HIS A 117 -9.09 -2.82 0.43
C HIS A 117 -8.87 -1.30 0.56
N ILE A 118 -8.15 -0.69 -0.39
CA ILE A 118 -7.91 0.77 -0.41
C ILE A 118 -9.21 1.55 -0.41
N ARG A 119 -10.20 1.14 -1.22
CA ARG A 119 -11.50 1.82 -1.27
C ARG A 119 -12.26 1.70 0.05
N LYS A 120 -12.11 0.60 0.77
CA LYS A 120 -12.74 0.37 2.07
C LYS A 120 -12.12 1.30 3.11
N GLU A 121 -10.80 1.40 3.16
CA GLU A 121 -10.12 2.33 4.07
C GLU A 121 -10.52 3.77 3.79
N GLU A 122 -10.48 4.16 2.51
CA GLU A 122 -10.79 5.53 2.13
C GLU A 122 -12.25 5.93 2.40
N ARG A 123 -13.21 5.06 2.07
CA ARG A 123 -14.64 5.40 2.09
C ARG A 123 -15.34 5.00 3.38
N GLN A 124 -14.78 4.06 4.13
CA GLN A 124 -15.40 3.57 5.36
C GLN A 124 -14.55 3.97 6.56
N LEU A 125 -13.30 3.54 6.63
CA LEU A 125 -12.49 3.78 7.83
C LEU A 125 -12.22 5.27 8.02
N PHE A 126 -11.61 5.93 7.04
CA PHE A 126 -11.24 7.34 7.13
C PHE A 126 -12.46 8.26 7.29
N GLU A 127 -13.55 8.00 6.56
CA GLU A 127 -14.78 8.78 6.70
C GLU A 127 -15.40 8.64 8.09
N GLN A 128 -15.42 7.43 8.66
CA GLN A 128 -16.00 7.22 9.97
C GLN A 128 -15.09 7.74 11.08
N MET A 129 -13.77 7.62 10.96
CA MET A 129 -12.82 8.26 11.89
C MET A 129 -12.99 9.78 11.90
N GLN A 130 -13.14 10.41 10.73
CA GLN A 130 -13.42 11.85 10.62
C GLN A 130 -14.74 12.29 11.29
N LYS A 131 -15.74 11.39 11.37
CA LYS A 131 -17.02 11.68 12.02
C LYS A 131 -16.98 11.44 13.54
N LEU A 132 -16.21 10.44 13.99
CA LEU A 132 -16.24 9.95 15.37
C LEU A 132 -15.14 10.56 16.24
N MET A 133 -13.99 10.92 15.65
CA MET A 133 -12.85 11.47 16.38
C MET A 133 -12.89 13.00 16.42
N ARG A 134 -12.35 13.56 17.49
CA ARG A 134 -12.21 15.01 17.59
C ARG A 134 -11.08 15.51 16.68
N PRO A 135 -11.15 16.74 16.15
CA PRO A 135 -10.12 17.29 15.25
C PRO A 135 -8.71 17.23 15.85
N GLU A 136 -8.55 17.47 17.14
CA GLU A 136 -7.26 17.38 17.84
C GLU A 136 -6.69 15.96 17.87
N GLU A 137 -7.55 14.93 17.91
CA GLU A 137 -7.13 13.53 17.90
C GLU A 137 -6.70 13.10 16.50
N LEU A 138 -7.40 13.57 15.47
CA LEU A 138 -7.01 13.38 14.07
C LEU A 138 -5.70 14.10 13.73
N ALA A 139 -5.49 15.31 14.26
CA ALA A 139 -4.24 16.04 14.11
C ALA A 139 -3.06 15.31 14.75
N ALA A 140 -3.22 14.83 15.99
CA ALA A 140 -2.19 14.04 16.66
C ALA A 140 -1.87 12.74 15.90
N LEU A 141 -2.90 12.07 15.38
CA LEU A 141 -2.74 10.87 14.55
C LEU A 141 -1.98 11.18 13.25
N GLY A 142 -2.28 12.29 12.59
CA GLY A 142 -1.57 12.71 11.38
C GLY A 142 -0.08 12.90 11.59
N VAL A 143 0.30 13.51 12.72
CA VAL A 143 1.72 13.67 13.09
C VAL A 143 2.39 12.31 13.34
N ALA A 144 1.72 11.41 14.06
CA ALA A 144 2.25 10.07 14.32
C ALA A 144 2.43 9.25 13.03
N LEU A 145 1.46 9.32 12.11
CA LEU A 145 1.53 8.66 10.80
C LEU A 145 2.66 9.22 9.94
N ASP A 146 2.83 10.54 9.88
CA ASP A 146 3.88 11.16 9.08
C ASP A 146 5.28 10.79 9.61
N GLU A 147 5.47 10.75 10.93
CA GLU A 147 6.72 10.28 11.53
C GLU A 147 6.98 8.80 11.27
N GLU A 148 5.96 7.93 11.35
CA GLU A 148 6.14 6.51 11.06
C GLU A 148 6.50 6.25 9.59
N LEU A 149 5.82 6.92 8.65
CA LEU A 149 6.11 6.83 7.23
C LEU A 149 7.51 7.37 6.88
N LYS A 150 7.98 8.42 7.57
CA LYS A 150 9.36 8.93 7.45
C LYS A 150 10.39 7.96 8.01
N ASN A 151 10.16 7.41 9.19
CA ASN A 151 11.10 6.47 9.83
C ASN A 151 11.26 5.19 9.00
N ALA A 152 10.15 4.68 8.47
CA ALA A 152 10.15 3.48 7.65
C ALA A 152 10.75 3.74 6.25
N SER A 153 10.51 4.89 5.62
CA SER A 153 11.20 5.26 4.37
C SER A 153 12.72 5.45 4.55
N GLN A 154 13.18 5.99 5.68
CA GLN A 154 14.60 6.06 6.02
C GLN A 154 15.23 4.68 6.28
N THR A 155 14.46 3.77 6.86
CA THR A 155 14.91 2.38 7.12
C THR A 155 15.00 1.57 5.83
N CYS A 156 14.04 1.72 4.91
CA CYS A 156 14.13 1.14 3.56
C CYS A 156 15.21 1.80 2.68
N ALA A 157 15.59 3.06 2.96
CA ALA A 157 16.62 3.79 2.23
C ALA A 157 18.07 3.43 2.63
N LEU A 158 18.28 2.62 3.67
CA LEU A 158 19.59 2.03 3.95
C LEU A 158 19.87 0.96 2.88
N PRO A 159 20.86 1.17 2.00
CA PRO A 159 20.97 0.36 0.80
C PRO A 159 21.37 -1.07 1.16
N ALA A 160 20.60 -2.04 0.68
CA ALA A 160 21.12 -3.34 0.33
C ALA A 160 22.30 -3.11 -0.62
N ALA A 161 23.53 -3.21 -0.08
CA ALA A 161 24.77 -3.10 -0.81
C ALA A 161 24.94 -4.30 -1.75
N ALA A 162 24.16 -4.38 -2.83
CA ALA A 162 24.25 -5.46 -3.79
C ALA A 162 23.66 -5.11 -5.18
N THR A 163 23.85 -3.89 -5.67
CA THR A 163 23.66 -3.62 -7.11
C THR A 163 24.83 -2.81 -7.67
N ARG A 164 26.01 -3.42 -7.70
CA ARG A 164 27.05 -3.09 -8.70
C ARG A 164 27.32 -4.32 -9.55
N LEU A 165 26.62 -4.39 -10.69
CA LEU A 165 26.89 -5.30 -11.79
C LEU A 165 26.58 -4.49 -13.06
N ARG A 166 27.44 -4.23 -14.03
CA ARG A 166 28.83 -4.60 -14.35
C ARG A 166 29.29 -3.51 -15.32
N ALA A 167 30.38 -2.81 -15.04
CA ALA A 167 31.10 -2.04 -16.05
C ALA A 167 32.52 -2.58 -16.08
N LYS A 168 32.79 -3.47 -17.04
CA LYS A 168 34.09 -3.75 -17.66
C LYS A 168 34.01 -5.07 -18.42
N THR A 169 34.04 -4.96 -19.74
CA THR A 169 34.89 -5.85 -20.53
C THR A 169 35.58 -4.97 -21.57
N GLU A 170 36.79 -4.55 -21.25
CA GLU A 170 37.77 -4.18 -22.26
C GLU A 170 38.26 -5.48 -22.91
N LEU A 171 38.46 -5.45 -24.23
CA LEU A 171 39.34 -6.38 -24.93
C LEU A 171 40.00 -5.60 -26.06
N SER A 172 41.21 -5.12 -25.76
CA SER A 172 42.23 -4.74 -26.73
C SER A 172 42.91 -5.99 -27.29
N GLY A 173 43.12 -5.98 -28.62
CA GLY A 173 44.31 -6.54 -29.27
C GLY A 173 44.24 -7.99 -29.75
N PRO A 174 45.16 -8.39 -30.65
CA PRO A 174 46.38 -7.67 -31.07
C PRO A 174 46.24 -6.85 -32.36
#